data_AF-A0A1S1ET49-F1
#
_entry.id   AF-A0A1S1ET49-F1
#
_cell.length_a   1.000
_cell.length_b   1.000
_cell.length_c   1.000
_cell.angle_alpha   90.00
_cell.angle_beta   90.00
_cell.angle_gamma   90.00
#
_symmetry.space_group_name_H-M   'P 1'
#
loop_
_entity.id
_entity.type
_entity.pdbx_description
1 polymer ?
#
loop_
_entity_poly.entity_id
_entity_poly.type
_entity_poly.pdbx_seq_one_letter_code
_entity_poly.pdbx_strand_id
1 'polypeptide(L)'
;MRPWKRKRSLLGGGVKYVTAFEGTERDLLLNLAATVADSLMERARSAPKDELAEMTGMPVGHSEAPADPKLARLLPDFTKPGEESVEGENALMRQLHESEIVESKLHSLRAIIDALEPAESGQVSISESDAHAWVAGINDLRIYLHVSMENLNGSIEQIEQTDAMYQWLSYNQESLLDQLMGE
;
A
#
# COMPACT_ATOMS: atom_id res chain seq x y z
N MET A 1 -3.70 19.30 0.47
CA MET A 1 -2.84 18.90 1.60
C MET A 1 -1.66 19.84 1.67
N ARG A 2 -1.05 20.03 2.85
CA ARG A 2 0.24 20.73 2.98
C ARG A 2 1.39 19.77 2.71
N PRO A 3 2.53 20.21 2.15
CA PRO A 3 3.69 19.33 2.02
C PRO A 3 4.18 18.90 3.40
N TRP A 4 4.73 17.68 3.47
CA TRP A 4 5.36 17.18 4.69
C TRP A 4 6.51 18.08 5.14
N LYS A 5 6.74 18.12 6.45
CA LYS A 5 7.86 18.84 7.05
C LYS A 5 8.55 17.98 8.08
N ARG A 6 9.88 17.95 8.02
CA ARG A 6 10.72 17.38 9.07
C ARG A 6 10.77 18.33 10.28
N LYS A 7 10.45 17.83 11.48
CA LYS A 7 10.58 18.55 12.74
C LYS A 7 11.45 17.75 13.71
N ARG A 8 12.45 18.39 14.31
CA ARG A 8 13.19 17.79 15.44
C ARG A 8 12.41 18.06 16.72
N SER A 9 12.17 17.02 17.52
CA SER A 9 11.60 17.19 18.85
C SER A 9 12.58 17.96 19.75
N LEU A 10 12.11 19.04 20.36
CA LEU A 10 12.87 19.81 21.35
C LEU A 10 13.03 19.06 22.68
N LEU A 11 12.22 18.02 22.92
CA LEU A 11 12.15 17.26 24.16
C LEU A 11 12.85 15.88 24.06
N GLY A 12 13.75 15.68 23.09
CA GLY A 12 14.52 14.44 22.94
C GLY A 12 13.81 13.27 22.26
N GLY A 13 12.60 13.48 21.73
CA GLY A 13 11.75 12.43 21.11
C GLY A 13 12.04 12.09 19.64
N GLY A 14 13.27 12.29 19.16
CA GLY A 14 13.67 12.02 17.77
C GLY A 14 13.08 12.99 16.73
N VAL A 15 13.25 12.62 15.45
CA VAL A 15 12.66 13.34 14.31
C VAL A 15 11.20 12.92 14.15
N LYS A 16 10.34 13.89 13.81
CA LYS A 16 8.96 13.68 13.42
C LYS A 16 8.71 14.29 12.05
N TYR A 17 7.82 13.66 11.30
CA TYR A 17 7.34 14.16 10.02
C TYR A 17 5.91 14.62 10.21
N VAL A 18 5.61 15.86 9.82
CA VAL A 18 4.29 16.45 10.05
C VAL A 18 3.68 16.97 8.76
N THR A 19 2.36 16.83 8.65
CA THR A 19 1.58 17.37 7.54
C THR A 19 0.18 17.77 8.02
N ALA A 20 -0.61 18.36 7.11
CA ALA A 20 -2.03 18.60 7.32
C ALA A 20 -2.83 18.27 6.06
N PHE A 21 -3.84 17.43 6.21
CA PHE A 21 -4.84 17.09 5.21
C PHE A 21 -6.09 17.95 5.38
N GLU A 22 -6.77 18.28 4.28
CA GLU A 22 -8.15 18.73 4.36
C GLU A 22 -9.07 17.56 4.73
N GLY A 23 -10.26 17.84 5.28
CA GLY A 23 -11.17 16.77 5.73
C GLY A 23 -11.53 15.78 4.62
N THR A 24 -11.82 16.28 3.42
CA THR A 24 -12.10 15.46 2.23
C THR A 24 -10.90 14.62 1.80
N GLU A 25 -9.69 15.16 1.85
CA GLU A 25 -8.46 14.43 1.52
C GLU A 25 -8.16 13.32 2.52
N ARG A 26 -8.36 13.61 3.81
CA ARG A 26 -8.21 12.64 4.91
C ARG A 26 -9.17 11.46 4.71
N ASP A 27 -10.45 11.75 4.47
CA ASP A 27 -11.49 10.74 4.30
C ASP A 27 -11.24 9.91 3.03
N LEU A 28 -10.82 10.55 1.93
CA LEU A 28 -10.46 9.87 0.69
C LEU A 28 -9.31 8.89 0.91
N LEU A 29 -8.22 9.33 1.55
CA LEU A 29 -7.06 8.47 1.78
C LEU A 29 -7.37 7.33 2.75
N LEU A 30 -8.14 7.60 3.80
CA LEU A 30 -8.58 6.58 4.75
C LEU A 30 -9.42 5.51 4.05
N ASN A 31 -10.42 5.92 3.26
CA ASN A 31 -11.28 5.00 2.52
C ASN A 31 -10.50 4.16 1.50
N LEU A 32 -9.56 4.78 0.79
CA LEU A 32 -8.72 4.08 -0.18
C LEU A 32 -7.79 3.07 0.52
N ALA A 33 -7.14 3.46 1.61
CA ALA A 33 -6.28 2.57 2.40
C ALA A 33 -7.07 1.39 2.99
N ALA A 34 -8.25 1.64 3.55
CA ALA A 34 -9.14 0.60 4.06
C ALA A 34 -9.59 -0.36 2.95
N THR A 35 -9.99 0.17 1.79
CA THR A 35 -10.42 -0.66 0.65
C THR A 35 -9.31 -1.61 0.18
N VAL A 36 -8.07 -1.12 0.06
CA VAL A 36 -6.95 -1.97 -0.37
C VAL A 36 -6.56 -2.98 0.72
N ALA A 37 -6.61 -2.57 1.99
CA ALA A 37 -6.36 -3.46 3.13
C ALA A 37 -7.39 -4.60 3.18
N ASP A 38 -8.67 -4.30 2.98
CA ASP A 38 -9.75 -5.29 2.96
C ASP A 38 -9.54 -6.30 1.82
N SER A 39 -9.19 -5.86 0.62
CA SER A 39 -8.86 -6.75 -0.51
C SER A 39 -7.68 -7.68 -0.20
N LEU A 40 -6.64 -7.17 0.45
CA LEU A 40 -5.48 -7.96 0.88
C LEU A 40 -5.83 -8.94 2.00
N MET A 41 -6.68 -8.54 2.95
CA MET A 41 -7.14 -9.40 4.03
C MET A 41 -8.03 -10.53 3.53
N GLU A 42 -8.92 -10.25 2.58
CA GLU A 42 -9.75 -11.27 1.94
C GLU A 42 -8.90 -12.28 1.17
N ARG A 43 -7.88 -11.79 0.46
CA ARG A 43 -6.87 -12.65 -0.15
C ARG A 43 -6.18 -13.52 0.89
N ALA A 44 -5.62 -12.96 1.97
CA ALA A 44 -4.96 -13.76 3.00
C ALA A 44 -5.89 -14.82 3.63
N ARG A 45 -7.17 -14.51 3.84
CA ARG A 45 -8.16 -15.42 4.44
C ARG A 45 -8.59 -16.57 3.54
N SER A 46 -8.60 -16.34 2.22
CA SER A 46 -8.99 -17.34 1.22
C SER A 46 -7.86 -18.29 0.83
N ALA A 47 -6.65 -18.08 1.35
CA ALA A 47 -5.51 -18.94 1.10
C ALA A 47 -5.78 -20.40 1.52
N PRO A 48 -5.34 -21.40 0.73
CA PRO A 48 -5.49 -22.80 1.08
C PRO A 48 -4.87 -23.10 2.45
N LYS A 49 -5.63 -23.75 3.33
CA LYS A 49 -5.08 -24.38 4.52
C LYS A 49 -4.51 -25.73 4.11
N ASP A 50 -3.26 -25.74 3.67
CA ASP A 50 -2.55 -26.96 3.29
C ASP A 50 -2.36 -27.86 4.54
N GLU A 51 -2.52 -29.18 4.39
CA GLU A 51 -2.21 -30.16 5.43
C GLU A 51 -0.76 -30.01 5.93
N LEU A 52 0.17 -29.62 5.04
CA LEU A 52 1.55 -29.32 5.41
C LEU A 52 1.67 -28.03 6.23
N ALA A 53 0.83 -27.02 5.98
CA ALA A 53 0.77 -25.80 6.77
C ALA A 53 0.31 -26.09 8.21
N GLU A 54 -0.65 -27.01 8.38
CA GLU A 54 -1.10 -27.47 9.70
C GLU A 54 0.00 -28.23 10.44
N MET A 55 0.85 -28.97 9.73
CA MET A 55 1.98 -29.70 10.33
C MET A 55 3.19 -28.80 10.66
N THR A 56 3.43 -27.75 9.87
CA THR A 56 4.62 -26.89 9.99
C THR A 56 4.35 -25.58 10.74
N GLY A 57 3.08 -25.19 10.89
CA GLY A 57 2.67 -23.91 11.48
C GLY A 57 2.98 -22.69 10.62
N MET A 58 3.43 -22.88 9.38
CA MET A 58 3.73 -21.80 8.45
C MET A 58 2.51 -21.53 7.56
N PRO A 59 1.97 -20.29 7.52
CA PRO A 59 0.92 -19.96 6.58
C PRO A 59 1.44 -20.09 5.15
N VAL A 60 0.64 -20.75 4.30
CA VAL A 60 0.96 -20.97 2.89
C VAL A 60 0.13 -20.00 2.04
N GLY A 61 0.80 -19.31 1.12
CA GLY A 61 0.16 -18.45 0.13
C GLY A 61 -0.60 -19.24 -0.93
N HIS A 62 -1.18 -18.56 -1.91
CA HIS A 62 -1.81 -19.25 -3.03
C HIS A 62 -0.78 -19.75 -4.05
N SER A 63 -1.16 -20.76 -4.83
CA SER A 63 -0.42 -21.11 -6.05
C SER A 63 -0.73 -20.18 -7.22
N GLU A 64 -1.98 -19.72 -7.33
CA GLU A 64 -2.46 -18.90 -8.45
C GLU A 64 -2.35 -17.41 -8.15
N ALA A 65 -2.05 -16.62 -9.18
CA ALA A 65 -2.11 -15.16 -9.10
C ALA A 65 -3.54 -14.65 -8.77
N PRO A 66 -3.67 -13.45 -8.18
CA PRO A 66 -4.98 -12.85 -7.97
C PRO A 66 -5.77 -12.68 -9.28
N ALA A 67 -7.07 -12.99 -9.25
CA ALA A 67 -7.95 -12.79 -10.41
C ALA A 67 -8.28 -11.31 -10.67
N ASP A 68 -8.32 -10.48 -9.62
CA ASP A 68 -8.45 -9.03 -9.76
C ASP A 68 -7.12 -8.45 -10.27
N PRO A 69 -7.09 -7.81 -11.45
CA PRO A 69 -5.87 -7.24 -12.00
C PRO A 69 -5.24 -6.17 -11.08
N LYS A 70 -6.04 -5.47 -10.26
CA LYS A 70 -5.54 -4.47 -9.30
C LYS A 70 -4.69 -5.16 -8.23
N LEU A 71 -5.21 -6.26 -7.70
CA LEU A 71 -4.51 -7.05 -6.69
C LEU A 71 -3.33 -7.82 -7.31
N ALA A 72 -3.44 -8.27 -8.56
CA ALA A 72 -2.35 -8.91 -9.28
C ALA A 72 -1.15 -7.98 -9.50
N ARG A 73 -1.35 -6.65 -9.62
CA ARG A 73 -0.24 -5.69 -9.63
C ARG A 73 0.41 -5.48 -8.27
N LEU A 74 -0.36 -5.62 -7.18
CA LEU A 74 0.21 -5.59 -5.82
C LEU A 74 0.96 -6.88 -5.49
N LEU A 75 0.47 -8.02 -5.99
CA LEU A 75 1.03 -9.35 -5.77
C LEU A 75 1.45 -9.98 -7.11
N PRO A 76 2.40 -9.38 -7.84
CA PRO A 76 2.80 -9.84 -9.15
C PRO A 76 3.45 -11.21 -9.10
N ASP A 77 3.69 -11.79 -10.26
CA ASP A 77 4.55 -12.96 -10.38
C ASP A 77 6.00 -12.63 -10.03
N PHE A 78 6.75 -13.65 -9.62
CA PHE A 78 8.16 -13.53 -9.21
C PHE A 78 9.10 -13.46 -10.41
N THR A 79 8.63 -13.88 -11.59
CA THR A 79 9.35 -13.77 -12.85
C THR A 79 8.78 -12.65 -13.71
N LYS A 80 9.64 -11.95 -14.46
CA LYS A 80 9.18 -10.84 -15.31
C LYS A 80 8.46 -11.35 -16.56
N PRO A 81 7.51 -10.57 -17.12
CA PRO A 81 6.93 -10.90 -18.42
C PRO A 81 8.01 -11.05 -19.50
N GLY A 82 8.01 -12.19 -20.20
CA GLY A 82 8.98 -12.50 -21.26
C GLY A 82 10.29 -13.14 -20.79
N GLU A 83 10.45 -13.35 -19.48
CA GLU A 83 11.54 -14.16 -18.92
C GLU A 83 11.15 -15.64 -18.94
N GLU A 84 12.12 -16.51 -19.21
CA GLU A 84 11.90 -17.96 -19.13
C GLU A 84 11.80 -18.35 -17.66
N SER A 85 10.66 -18.92 -17.27
CA SER A 85 10.41 -19.42 -15.92
C SER A 85 10.23 -20.94 -15.95
N VAL A 86 10.72 -21.62 -14.92
CA VAL A 86 10.50 -23.05 -14.78
C VAL A 86 9.02 -23.30 -14.47
N GLU A 87 8.43 -24.33 -15.08
CA GLU A 87 7.03 -24.69 -14.83
C GLU A 87 6.78 -24.87 -13.32
N GLY A 88 5.79 -24.13 -12.79
CA GLY A 88 5.42 -24.15 -11.37
C GLY A 88 6.26 -23.26 -10.44
N GLU A 89 7.29 -22.57 -10.94
CA GLU A 89 8.16 -21.70 -10.12
C GLU A 89 7.38 -20.55 -9.46
N ASN A 90 6.57 -19.80 -10.23
CA ASN A 90 5.75 -18.72 -9.67
C ASN A 90 4.75 -19.23 -8.62
N ALA A 91 4.17 -20.41 -8.85
CA ALA A 91 3.24 -21.01 -7.91
C ALA A 91 3.93 -21.35 -6.58
N LEU A 92 5.10 -21.98 -6.64
CA LEU A 92 5.90 -22.30 -5.45
C LEU A 92 6.34 -21.03 -4.71
N MET A 93 6.88 -20.03 -5.43
CA MET A 93 7.35 -18.80 -4.81
C MET A 93 6.20 -18.02 -4.15
N ARG A 94 5.01 -18.02 -4.76
CA ARG A 94 3.81 -17.41 -4.18
C ARG A 94 3.35 -18.13 -2.92
N GLN A 95 3.34 -19.46 -2.93
CA GLN A 95 3.05 -20.26 -1.73
C GLN A 95 4.02 -19.94 -0.57
N LEU A 96 5.30 -19.70 -0.87
CA LEU A 96 6.32 -19.41 0.14
C LEU A 96 6.30 -17.97 0.66
N HIS A 97 5.97 -16.99 -0.18
CA HIS A 97 6.23 -15.57 0.13
C HIS A 97 4.98 -14.67 0.14
N GLU A 98 3.85 -15.08 -0.45
CA GLU A 98 2.69 -14.18 -0.58
C GLU A 98 2.17 -13.73 0.79
N SER A 99 2.15 -14.61 1.80
CA SER A 99 1.70 -14.27 3.15
C SER A 99 2.55 -13.17 3.79
N GLU A 100 3.88 -13.24 3.70
CA GLU A 100 4.80 -12.23 4.22
C GLU A 100 4.66 -10.91 3.45
N ILE A 101 4.53 -10.97 2.13
CA ILE A 101 4.30 -9.78 1.29
C ILE A 101 3.00 -9.10 1.69
N VAL A 102 1.90 -9.85 1.86
CA VAL A 102 0.61 -9.32 2.29
C VAL A 102 0.71 -8.69 3.68
N GLU A 103 1.39 -9.34 4.62
CA GLU A 103 1.61 -8.79 5.97
C GLU A 103 2.36 -7.45 5.93
N SER A 104 3.45 -7.35 5.14
CA SER A 104 4.21 -6.12 4.99
C SER A 104 3.38 -4.98 4.38
N LYS A 105 2.51 -5.29 3.41
CA LYS A 105 1.60 -4.31 2.81
C LYS A 105 0.54 -3.84 3.80
N LEU A 106 -0.06 -4.79 4.55
CA LEU A 106 -1.03 -4.47 5.59
C LEU A 106 -0.41 -3.61 6.69
N HIS A 107 0.83 -3.88 7.10
CA HIS A 107 1.55 -3.02 8.05
C HIS A 107 1.70 -1.58 7.53
N SER A 108 2.06 -1.42 6.26
CA SER A 108 2.22 -0.11 5.62
C SER A 108 0.90 0.67 5.52
N LEU A 109 -0.18 -0.02 5.14
CA LEU A 109 -1.53 0.57 5.09
C LEU A 109 -2.05 0.92 6.49
N ARG A 110 -1.76 0.08 7.48
CA ARG A 110 -2.12 0.30 8.89
C ARG A 110 -1.47 1.58 9.42
N ALA A 111 -0.20 1.84 9.10
CA ALA A 111 0.48 3.07 9.51
C ALA A 111 -0.23 4.34 9.00
N ILE A 112 -0.80 4.29 7.79
CA ILE A 112 -1.62 5.39 7.23
C ILE A 112 -2.93 5.53 8.01
N ILE A 113 -3.65 4.43 8.19
CA ILE A 113 -4.95 4.38 8.88
C ILE A 113 -4.84 4.88 10.32
N ASP A 114 -3.92 4.32 11.11
CA ASP A 114 -3.72 4.65 12.52
C ASP A 114 -3.32 6.12 12.73
N ALA A 115 -2.66 6.74 11.75
CA ALA A 115 -2.29 8.15 11.79
C ALA A 115 -3.44 9.10 11.39
N LEU A 116 -4.38 8.65 10.55
CA LEU A 116 -5.48 9.48 10.03
C LEU A 116 -6.78 9.37 10.85
N GLU A 117 -7.07 8.19 11.40
CA GLU A 117 -8.26 7.95 12.21
C GLU A 117 -8.43 8.98 13.36
N PRO A 118 -7.41 9.21 14.22
CA PRO A 118 -7.53 10.17 15.32
C PRO A 118 -7.35 11.64 14.87
N ALA A 119 -6.94 11.89 13.63
CA ALA A 119 -6.60 13.22 13.13
C ALA A 119 -7.83 13.98 12.61
N GLU A 120 -8.81 14.27 13.48
CA GLU A 120 -10.05 14.99 13.08
C GLU A 120 -9.78 16.37 12.44
N SER A 121 -8.72 17.05 12.88
CA SER A 121 -8.28 18.34 12.31
C SER A 121 -7.42 18.19 11.05
N GLY A 122 -7.17 16.96 10.59
CA GLY A 122 -6.28 16.62 9.49
C GLY A 122 -4.79 16.74 9.79
N GLN A 123 -4.41 17.16 11.00
CA GLN A 123 -3.01 17.26 11.42
C GLN A 123 -2.43 15.88 11.73
N VAL A 124 -1.36 15.53 11.01
CA VAL A 124 -0.68 14.24 11.16
C VAL A 124 0.77 14.47 11.61
N SER A 125 1.24 13.65 12.55
CA SER A 125 2.62 13.62 13.01
C SER A 125 3.08 12.19 13.18
N ILE A 126 4.05 11.75 12.37
CA ILE A 126 4.52 10.36 12.35
C ILE A 126 6.00 10.26 12.71
N SER A 127 6.43 9.08 13.18
CA SER A 127 7.85 8.77 13.38
C SER A 127 8.58 8.55 12.05
N GLU A 128 9.91 8.38 12.11
CA GLU A 128 10.69 8.05 10.91
C GLU A 128 10.37 6.63 10.38
N SER A 129 10.15 5.65 11.25
CA SER A 129 9.73 4.31 10.82
C SER A 129 8.35 4.34 10.16
N ASP A 130 7.41 5.09 10.73
CA ASP A 130 6.07 5.25 10.15
C ASP A 130 6.13 6.03 8.83
N ALA A 131 7.09 6.93 8.64
CA ALA A 131 7.29 7.63 7.38
C ALA A 131 7.70 6.68 6.26
N HIS A 132 8.58 5.70 6.53
CA HIS A 132 8.89 4.65 5.56
C HIS A 132 7.68 3.77 5.24
N ALA A 133 6.94 3.35 6.27
CA ALA A 133 5.70 2.59 6.09
C ALA A 133 4.64 3.38 5.29
N TRP A 134 4.52 4.69 5.55
CA TRP A 134 3.63 5.59 4.80
C TRP A 134 4.01 5.67 3.33
N VAL A 135 5.30 5.84 3.02
CA VAL A 135 5.79 5.87 1.63
C VAL A 135 5.47 4.55 0.90
N ALA A 136 5.69 3.41 1.55
CA ALA A 136 5.36 2.10 1.00
C ALA A 136 3.85 1.94 0.79
N GLY A 137 3.03 2.34 1.76
CA GLY A 137 1.58 2.29 1.67
C GLY A 137 1.04 3.16 0.53
N ILE A 138 1.50 4.42 0.41
CA ILE A 138 1.11 5.31 -0.70
C ILE A 138 1.52 4.71 -2.05
N ASN A 139 2.69 4.06 -2.14
CA ASN A 139 3.10 3.38 -3.35
C ASN A 139 2.11 2.27 -3.74
N ASP A 140 1.70 1.44 -2.79
CA ASP A 140 0.70 0.39 -3.03
C ASP A 140 -0.65 0.99 -3.47
N LEU A 141 -1.11 2.07 -2.86
CA LEU A 141 -2.34 2.76 -3.28
C LEU A 141 -2.25 3.28 -4.71
N ARG A 142 -1.09 3.83 -5.11
CA ARG A 142 -0.84 4.30 -6.49
C ARG A 142 -0.88 3.14 -7.49
N ILE A 143 -0.23 2.02 -7.17
CA ILE A 143 -0.24 0.82 -8.01
C ILE A 143 -1.67 0.29 -8.18
N TYR A 144 -2.41 0.19 -7.08
CA TYR A 144 -3.79 -0.30 -7.08
C TYR A 144 -4.72 0.59 -7.93
N LEU A 145 -4.56 1.91 -7.84
CA LEU A 145 -5.32 2.87 -8.66
C LEU A 145 -4.93 2.83 -10.13
N HIS A 146 -3.64 2.66 -10.45
CA HIS A 146 -3.15 2.71 -11.82
C HIS A 146 -3.81 1.67 -12.73
N VAL A 147 -4.10 0.48 -12.22
CA VAL A 147 -4.83 -0.55 -12.99
C VAL A 147 -6.26 -0.13 -13.35
N SER A 148 -6.88 0.73 -12.52
CA SER A 148 -8.18 1.32 -12.84
C SER A 148 -8.06 2.27 -14.04
N MET A 149 -6.87 2.84 -14.29
CA MET A 149 -6.57 3.70 -15.46
C MET A 149 -6.18 2.89 -16.70
N GLU A 150 -5.51 1.75 -16.57
CA GLU A 150 -5.13 0.94 -17.74
C GLU A 150 -6.34 0.25 -18.41
N ASN A 151 -7.39 -0.06 -17.65
CA ASN A 151 -8.58 -0.79 -18.12
C ASN A 151 -9.77 0.12 -18.49
N LEU A 152 -9.51 1.38 -18.84
CA LEU A 152 -10.55 2.42 -18.97
C LEU A 152 -11.51 2.20 -20.15
N ASN A 153 -12.61 1.51 -19.84
CA ASN A 153 -13.91 1.61 -20.52
C ASN A 153 -14.86 2.61 -19.80
N GLY A 154 -14.32 3.49 -18.92
CA GLY A 154 -15.08 4.45 -18.11
C GLY A 154 -15.37 5.78 -18.81
N SER A 155 -16.21 6.64 -18.21
CA SER A 155 -16.46 8.00 -18.72
C SER A 155 -15.22 8.88 -18.55
N ILE A 156 -15.07 9.92 -19.40
CA ILE A 156 -13.95 10.88 -19.32
C ILE A 156 -13.80 11.46 -17.90
N GLU A 157 -14.92 11.78 -17.24
CA GLU A 157 -14.93 12.31 -15.88
C GLU A 157 -14.29 11.35 -14.86
N GLN A 158 -14.55 10.04 -14.97
CA GLN A 158 -13.97 9.04 -14.08
C GLN A 158 -12.46 8.91 -14.28
N ILE A 159 -11.99 9.09 -15.51
CA ILE A 159 -10.57 9.07 -15.87
C ILE A 159 -9.86 10.26 -15.20
N GLU A 160 -10.41 11.46 -15.38
CA GLU A 160 -9.84 12.69 -14.82
C GLU A 160 -9.82 12.66 -13.28
N GLN A 161 -10.88 12.14 -12.65
CA GLN A 161 -10.92 11.97 -11.18
C GLN A 161 -9.85 10.99 -10.70
N THR A 162 -9.64 9.87 -11.41
CA THR A 162 -8.64 8.87 -11.04
C THR A 162 -7.22 9.40 -11.22
N ASP A 163 -6.94 10.12 -12.32
CA ASP A 163 -5.64 10.75 -12.54
C ASP A 163 -5.38 11.83 -11.48
N ALA A 164 -6.34 12.69 -11.18
CA ALA A 164 -6.20 13.70 -10.13
C ALA A 164 -5.84 13.08 -8.77
N MET A 165 -6.49 11.97 -8.40
CA MET A 165 -6.17 11.22 -7.19
C MET A 165 -4.77 10.60 -7.24
N TYR A 166 -4.37 10.04 -8.39
CA TYR A 166 -3.02 9.47 -8.58
C TYR A 166 -1.93 10.54 -8.47
N GLN A 167 -2.11 11.72 -9.07
CA GLN A 167 -1.19 12.85 -8.95
C GLN A 167 -1.12 13.35 -7.51
N TRP A 168 -2.25 13.44 -6.82
CA TRP A 168 -2.31 13.83 -5.41
C TRP A 168 -1.54 12.86 -4.50
N LEU A 169 -1.69 11.55 -4.69
CA LEU A 169 -0.91 10.54 -3.97
C LEU A 169 0.59 10.65 -4.28
N SER A 170 0.94 10.94 -5.53
CA SER A 170 2.34 11.16 -5.94
C SER A 170 2.95 12.35 -5.18
N TYR A 171 2.23 13.48 -5.15
CA TYR A 171 2.65 14.67 -4.38
C TYR A 171 2.80 14.39 -2.87
N ASN A 172 1.89 13.61 -2.29
CA ASN A 172 1.97 13.20 -0.88
C ASN A 172 3.26 12.39 -0.61
N GLN A 173 3.58 11.42 -1.47
CA GLN A 173 4.77 10.60 -1.36
C GLN A 173 6.05 11.41 -1.57
N GLU A 174 6.13 12.18 -2.66
CA GLU A 174 7.31 12.97 -3.03
C GLU A 174 7.65 13.96 -1.91
N SER A 175 6.67 14.73 -1.43
CA SER A 175 6.94 15.70 -0.36
C SER A 175 7.40 15.05 0.96
N LEU A 176 7.06 13.80 1.24
CA LEU A 176 7.62 13.06 2.38
C LEU A 176 9.02 12.53 2.11
N LEU A 177 9.27 12.02 0.89
CA LEU A 177 10.59 11.54 0.46
C LEU A 177 11.63 12.65 0.52
N ASP A 178 11.31 13.86 0.04
CA ASP A 178 12.20 15.02 0.13
C ASP A 178 12.67 15.23 1.58
N GLN A 179 11.74 15.16 2.53
CA GLN A 179 12.04 15.35 3.95
C GLN A 179 12.85 14.19 4.56
N LEU A 180 12.65 12.95 4.08
CA LEU A 180 13.44 11.78 4.49
C LEU A 180 14.88 11.88 3.97
N MET A 181 15.04 12.29 2.72
CA MET A 181 16.33 12.49 2.05
C MET A 181 17.09 13.73 2.56
N GLY A 182 16.37 14.66 3.19
CA GLY A 182 16.94 15.89 3.76
C GLY A 182 17.06 17.02 2.74
N GLU A 183 16.21 17.00 1.71
CA GLU A 183 16.07 18.04 0.69
C GLU A 183 15.09 19.15 1.11
#